data_AF-A0AA91PWT3-F1
#
_entry.id   AF-A0AA91PWT3-F1
#
_cell.length_a   1.000
_cell.length_b   1.000
_cell.length_c   1.000
_cell.angle_alpha   90.00
_cell.angle_beta   90.00
_cell.angle_gamma   90.00
#
_symmetry.space_group_name_H-M   'P 1'
#
loop_
_entity.id
_entity.type
_entity.pdbx_description
1 polymer ?
#
loop_
_entity_poly.entity_id
_entity_poly.type
_entity_poly.pdbx_seq_one_letter_code
_entity_poly.pdbx_strand_id
1 'polypeptide(L)'
;MIALRNLHHIELVRFPLDGDAFFTLYTEEQLLYVSEVASGSFSFGVVSLSVSSVEPLTFNLWVRDGKSSPWRLWYRLRLNVASLVPVSQRALSGDHKQFFAENTVLWCFGNDHYCVREQLSERARKKSHADKPSVTKASMTLDDIRLITRLDVGVSELQQAKEKLATQIDQVVAQSKSQAPISEQLRALKFKLHTLHKYIARQRTLNDTLQSEIYAKKLRISKGHSLIEEEYPQFQEIYMDRLAIAAAQVPPLLDSLHKSVYPNIFSSLRHIGSVLQQAFPIELVSATGRLALAGLEFPSSVAEILDLCYYGTAPLRLIGFSQQKDADTQHQQTNEIINAGLSNIVLLLEILASLMNITLKYPMRYFGSRSCLVDVLSPEKKVLPLYYNPEQTEKFASYENSARGFVLSNAPFEQGLALLSKNLLVLITGVTDLYSQYYQDKANHQLANNIPADCLDNFLWNLQYVLLFMTASDLQPRELEG
;
A
#
# COMPACT_ATOMS: atom_id res chain seq x y z
N MET A 1 -35.15 10.63 52.53
CA MET A 1 -34.36 9.40 52.27
C MET A 1 -33.59 9.64 50.99
N ILE A 2 -32.27 9.51 51.00
CA ILE A 2 -31.51 9.49 49.74
C ILE A 2 -31.73 8.10 49.16
N ALA A 3 -32.61 7.99 48.17
CA ALA A 3 -32.65 6.77 47.37
C ALA A 3 -31.31 6.72 46.61
N LEU A 4 -30.53 5.66 46.75
CA LEU A 4 -29.26 5.46 46.03
C LEU A 4 -29.42 5.37 44.49
N ARG A 5 -30.63 5.63 43.97
CA ARG A 5 -30.99 5.58 42.55
C ARG A 5 -30.16 6.54 41.68
N ASN A 6 -29.56 7.58 42.27
CA ASN A 6 -28.81 8.61 41.54
C ASN A 6 -27.37 8.80 42.05
N LEU A 7 -26.65 7.73 42.41
CA LEU A 7 -25.21 7.85 42.66
C LEU A 7 -24.49 8.02 41.30
N HIS A 8 -24.07 9.25 41.00
CA HIS A 8 -23.49 9.58 39.70
C HIS A 8 -22.02 9.21 39.58
N HIS A 9 -21.26 9.28 40.67
CA HIS A 9 -19.88 8.85 40.72
C HIS A 9 -19.42 8.74 42.18
N ILE A 10 -18.35 7.98 42.41
CA ILE A 10 -17.63 7.93 43.68
C ILE A 10 -16.22 8.46 43.42
N GLU A 11 -15.79 9.43 44.25
CA GLU A 11 -14.44 9.98 44.18
C GLU A 11 -13.64 9.58 45.42
N LEU A 12 -12.41 9.12 45.19
CA LEU A 12 -11.45 8.82 46.24
C LEU A 12 -10.53 10.02 46.46
N VAL A 13 -10.66 10.67 47.61
CA VAL A 13 -9.88 11.86 47.97
C VAL A 13 -8.78 11.49 48.96
N ARG A 14 -7.54 11.89 48.62
CA ARG A 14 -6.31 11.64 49.42
C ARG A 14 -6.02 10.16 49.66
N PHE A 15 -6.10 9.36 48.60
CA PHE A 15 -5.65 7.97 48.58
C PHE A 15 -4.24 7.93 47.94
N PRO A 16 -3.17 7.54 48.67
CA PRO A 16 -1.84 7.36 48.10
C PRO A 16 -1.79 6.03 47.35
N LEU A 17 -2.41 5.97 46.17
CA LEU A 17 -2.52 4.75 45.37
C LEU A 17 -1.76 4.93 44.05
N ASP A 18 -0.76 4.08 43.85
CA ASP A 18 -0.01 3.96 42.59
C ASP A 18 -0.36 2.60 41.96
N GLY A 19 -1.47 2.51 41.21
CA GLY A 19 -1.90 1.25 40.61
C GLY A 19 -3.33 1.21 40.07
N ASP A 20 -3.78 0.00 39.73
CA ASP A 20 -5.17 -0.29 39.32
C ASP A 20 -6.04 -0.48 40.57
N ALA A 21 -7.24 0.09 40.59
CA ALA A 21 -8.20 -0.10 41.68
C ALA A 21 -9.62 -0.36 41.18
N PHE A 22 -10.37 -1.18 41.90
CA PHE A 22 -11.83 -1.31 41.75
C PHE A 22 -12.47 -1.42 43.13
N PHE A 23 -13.75 -1.06 43.24
CA PHE A 23 -14.48 -1.23 44.48
C PHE A 23 -15.65 -2.20 44.33
N THR A 24 -16.07 -2.72 45.48
CA THR A 24 -17.21 -3.62 45.59
C THR A 24 -18.14 -3.13 46.69
N LEU A 25 -19.43 -3.24 46.43
CA LEU A 25 -20.49 -2.88 47.37
C LEU A 25 -21.23 -4.13 47.81
N TYR A 26 -21.31 -4.30 49.12
CA TYR A 26 -22.02 -5.39 49.77
C TYR A 26 -23.10 -4.84 50.68
N THR A 27 -24.21 -5.57 50.77
CA THR A 27 -25.15 -5.45 51.88
C THR A 27 -25.19 -6.77 52.63
N GLU A 28 -24.90 -6.72 53.95
CA GLU A 28 -24.66 -7.88 54.82
C GLU A 28 -23.66 -8.90 54.21
N GLU A 29 -24.13 -9.81 53.35
CA GLU A 29 -23.33 -10.80 52.62
C GLU A 29 -23.59 -10.86 51.11
N GLN A 30 -24.52 -10.07 50.56
CA GLN A 30 -24.85 -10.08 49.14
C GLN A 30 -24.02 -9.04 48.37
N LEU A 31 -23.35 -9.48 47.31
CA LEU A 31 -22.65 -8.61 46.37
C LEU A 31 -23.67 -7.88 45.50
N LEU A 32 -23.71 -6.55 45.63
CA LEU A 32 -24.65 -5.71 44.90
C LEU A 32 -24.05 -5.14 43.62
N TYR A 33 -22.78 -4.76 43.69
CA TYR A 33 -22.11 -4.09 42.58
C TYR A 33 -20.60 -4.28 42.64
N VAL A 34 -20.02 -4.46 41.45
CA VAL A 34 -18.58 -4.48 41.20
C VAL A 34 -18.30 -3.36 40.21
N SER A 35 -17.39 -2.46 40.55
CA SER A 35 -17.03 -1.36 39.67
C SER A 35 -16.08 -1.80 38.56
N GLU A 36 -15.97 -0.96 37.54
CA GLU A 36 -14.87 -1.01 36.59
C GLU A 36 -13.53 -0.74 37.29
N VAL A 37 -12.44 -1.19 36.65
CA VAL A 37 -11.07 -0.97 37.13
C VAL A 37 -10.58 0.40 36.65
N ALA A 38 -10.23 1.27 37.57
CA ALA A 38 -9.68 2.60 37.30
C ALA A 38 -8.17 2.64 37.59
N SER A 39 -7.42 3.36 36.74
CA SER A 39 -5.97 3.56 36.89
C SER A 39 -5.67 5.06 36.80
N GLY A 40 -4.97 5.62 37.79
CA GLY A 40 -4.54 7.02 37.79
C GLY A 40 -5.48 7.98 38.53
N SER A 41 -6.55 8.45 37.90
CA SER A 41 -7.57 9.28 38.56
C SER A 41 -8.70 8.40 39.08
N PHE A 42 -8.73 8.14 40.39
CA PHE A 42 -9.69 7.22 41.03
C PHE A 42 -11.11 7.83 41.16
N SER A 43 -11.68 8.24 40.04
CA SER A 43 -13.07 8.61 39.87
C SER A 43 -13.81 7.45 39.20
N PHE A 44 -14.76 6.83 39.90
CA PHE A 44 -15.54 5.74 39.35
C PHE A 44 -16.87 6.25 38.81
N GLY A 45 -17.25 5.78 37.62
CA GLY A 45 -18.45 6.22 36.89
C GLY A 45 -19.79 5.91 37.57
N VAL A 46 -20.88 6.10 36.83
CA VAL A 46 -22.27 6.04 37.34
C VAL A 46 -22.61 4.68 37.92
N VAL A 47 -23.09 4.68 39.17
CA VAL A 47 -23.46 3.48 39.93
C VAL A 47 -24.96 3.51 40.18
N SER A 48 -25.72 2.72 39.42
CA SER A 48 -27.16 2.58 39.65
C SER A 48 -27.41 1.40 40.59
N LEU A 49 -27.60 1.69 41.88
CA LEU A 49 -27.93 0.68 42.89
C LEU A 49 -29.43 0.67 43.16
N SER A 50 -30.05 -0.50 43.03
CA SER A 50 -31.39 -0.78 43.50
C SER A 50 -31.35 -1.24 44.97
N VAL A 51 -30.82 -0.42 45.87
CA VAL A 51 -30.73 -0.75 47.30
C VAL A 51 -31.68 0.13 48.09
N SER A 52 -32.55 -0.51 48.88
CA SER A 52 -33.44 0.15 49.83
C SER A 52 -32.62 0.82 50.92
N SER A 53 -32.99 2.07 51.26
CA SER A 53 -32.25 3.04 52.10
C SER A 53 -31.97 2.62 53.57
N VAL A 54 -32.19 1.37 53.97
CA VAL A 54 -32.23 0.96 55.38
C VAL A 54 -31.03 0.14 55.82
N GLU A 55 -30.37 -0.60 54.94
CA GLU A 55 -29.31 -1.54 55.31
C GLU A 55 -27.91 -0.92 55.22
N PRO A 56 -26.99 -1.28 56.15
CA PRO A 56 -25.61 -0.79 56.11
C PRO A 56 -24.86 -1.38 54.92
N LEU A 57 -24.30 -0.50 54.09
CA LEU A 57 -23.49 -0.85 52.93
C LEU A 57 -22.03 -1.00 53.34
N THR A 58 -21.37 -2.04 52.88
CA THR A 58 -19.92 -2.21 53.03
C THR A 58 -19.24 -1.90 51.71
N PHE A 59 -18.44 -0.84 51.68
CA PHE A 59 -17.57 -0.45 50.59
C PHE A 59 -16.18 -1.06 50.80
N ASN A 60 -15.73 -1.85 49.84
CA ASN A 60 -14.43 -2.49 49.83
C ASN A 60 -13.65 -2.03 48.60
N LEU A 61 -12.51 -1.36 48.80
CA LEU A 61 -11.59 -0.95 47.74
C LEU A 61 -10.46 -1.96 47.58
N TRP A 62 -10.32 -2.49 46.38
CA TRP A 62 -9.30 -3.44 45.98
C TRP A 62 -8.27 -2.75 45.09
N VAL A 63 -7.00 -2.99 45.36
CA VAL A 63 -5.88 -2.35 44.65
C VAL A 63 -4.89 -3.38 44.18
N ARG A 64 -4.24 -3.08 43.06
CA ARG A 64 -3.15 -3.85 42.48
C ARG A 64 -2.05 -2.91 41.96
N ASP A 65 -0.83 -3.08 42.50
CA ASP A 65 0.34 -2.23 42.20
C ASP A 65 0.99 -2.53 40.82
N GLY A 66 0.48 -3.53 40.08
CA GLY A 66 0.96 -3.87 38.73
C GLY A 66 0.32 -5.15 38.17
N LYS A 67 0.32 -5.32 36.83
CA LYS A 67 -0.46 -6.36 36.11
C LYS A 67 -0.26 -7.80 36.60
N SER A 68 0.90 -8.12 37.19
CA SER A 68 1.25 -9.47 37.67
C SER A 68 1.07 -9.69 39.18
N SER A 69 0.63 -8.67 39.93
CA SER A 69 0.44 -8.77 41.39
C SER A 69 -1.00 -9.19 41.75
N PRO A 70 -1.21 -9.90 42.88
CA PRO A 70 -2.56 -10.24 43.32
C PRO A 70 -3.31 -9.01 43.83
N TRP A 71 -4.63 -9.00 43.64
CA TRP A 71 -5.53 -7.98 44.19
C TRP A 71 -5.52 -8.03 45.72
N ARG A 72 -5.34 -6.87 46.35
CA ARG A 72 -5.33 -6.73 47.81
C ARG A 72 -6.43 -5.76 48.26
N LEU A 73 -7.14 -6.12 49.33
CA LEU A 73 -8.12 -5.23 49.94
C LEU A 73 -7.36 -4.11 50.66
N TRP A 74 -7.55 -2.88 50.20
CA TRP A 74 -6.81 -1.72 50.70
C TRP A 74 -7.62 -0.91 51.72
N TYR A 75 -8.93 -0.74 51.48
CA TYR A 75 -9.79 0.02 52.37
C TYR A 75 -11.18 -0.60 52.48
N ARG A 76 -11.70 -0.62 53.71
CA ARG A 76 -13.03 -1.14 54.02
C ARG A 76 -13.79 -0.11 54.85
N LEU A 77 -14.91 0.36 54.31
CA LEU A 77 -15.78 1.33 54.95
C LEU A 77 -17.17 0.73 55.12
N ARG A 78 -17.67 0.69 56.36
CA ARG A 78 -19.09 0.41 56.63
C ARG A 78 -19.84 1.73 56.64
N LEU A 79 -20.82 1.86 55.78
CA LEU A 79 -21.58 3.07 55.53
C LEU A 79 -23.04 2.84 55.89
N ASN A 80 -23.55 3.69 56.77
CA ASN A 80 -24.99 3.86 56.93
C ASN A 80 -25.41 5.11 56.15
N VAL A 81 -26.27 4.95 55.14
CA VAL A 81 -26.73 6.04 54.27
C VAL A 81 -27.36 7.17 55.09
N ALA A 82 -27.98 6.87 56.25
CA ALA A 82 -28.56 7.86 57.15
C ALA A 82 -27.52 8.75 57.86
N SER A 83 -26.25 8.35 57.87
CA SER A 83 -25.15 9.04 58.56
C SER A 83 -24.30 9.96 57.66
N LEU A 84 -24.65 10.02 56.36
CA LEU A 84 -23.97 10.87 55.38
C LEU A 84 -24.25 12.36 55.65
N VAL A 85 -23.19 13.17 55.57
CA VAL A 85 -23.25 14.62 55.76
C VAL A 85 -22.96 15.31 54.42
N PRO A 86 -23.76 16.31 54.01
CA PRO A 86 -23.50 17.06 52.79
C PRO A 86 -22.20 17.87 52.91
N VAL A 87 -21.41 17.85 51.85
CA VAL A 87 -20.17 18.62 51.70
C VAL A 87 -20.49 19.94 51.02
N SER A 88 -20.06 21.05 51.61
CA SER A 88 -20.28 22.37 51.01
C SER A 88 -19.40 22.57 49.76
N GLN A 89 -19.90 23.30 48.76
CA GLN A 89 -19.17 23.60 47.51
C GLN A 89 -17.81 24.30 47.73
N ARG A 90 -17.64 25.01 48.85
CA ARG A 90 -16.36 25.62 49.25
C ARG A 90 -15.30 24.60 49.68
N ALA A 91 -15.72 23.44 50.18
CA ALA A 91 -14.81 22.37 50.56
C ALA A 91 -14.35 21.53 49.35
N LEU A 92 -15.11 21.55 48.26
CA LEU A 92 -14.79 20.86 47.00
C LEU A 92 -13.81 21.66 46.12
N SER A 93 -13.84 22.99 46.18
CA SER A 93 -13.00 23.90 45.38
C SER A 93 -11.73 24.40 46.07
N GLY A 94 -11.59 24.17 47.38
CA GLY A 94 -10.43 24.58 48.19
C GLY A 94 -9.42 23.44 48.43
N ASP A 95 -8.36 23.72 49.19
CA ASP A 95 -7.34 22.74 49.57
C ASP A 95 -7.97 21.53 50.29
N HIS A 96 -8.04 20.38 49.61
CA HIS A 96 -8.61 19.13 50.15
C HIS A 96 -7.96 18.69 51.47
N LYS A 97 -6.69 19.05 51.71
CA LYS A 97 -5.96 18.76 52.96
C LYS A 97 -6.55 19.46 54.19
N GLN A 98 -7.23 20.59 54.01
CA GLN A 98 -7.80 21.37 55.12
C GLN A 98 -9.17 20.85 55.55
N PHE A 99 -9.93 20.23 54.63
CA PHE A 99 -11.33 19.85 54.84
C PHE A 99 -11.55 18.33 55.00
N PHE A 100 -10.73 17.51 54.34
CA PHE A 100 -10.89 16.04 54.34
C PHE A 100 -9.74 15.34 55.04
N ALA A 101 -10.08 14.28 55.79
CA ALA A 101 -9.12 13.33 56.32
C ALA A 101 -8.48 12.49 55.20
N GLU A 102 -7.45 11.74 55.53
CA GLU A 102 -6.89 10.75 54.59
C GLU A 102 -7.90 9.64 54.32
N ASN A 103 -7.90 9.12 53.09
CA ASN A 103 -8.79 8.03 52.64
C ASN A 103 -10.29 8.39 52.72
N THR A 104 -10.63 9.59 52.23
CA THR A 104 -12.01 10.08 52.23
C THR A 104 -12.75 9.65 50.97
N VAL A 105 -13.89 8.99 51.13
CA VAL A 105 -14.74 8.57 50.02
C VAL A 105 -15.86 9.60 49.86
N LEU A 106 -15.91 10.27 48.73
CA LEU A 106 -16.99 11.19 48.37
C LEU A 106 -18.06 10.46 47.57
N TRP A 107 -19.30 10.61 48.01
CA TRP A 107 -20.48 10.01 47.42
C TRP A 107 -21.25 11.11 46.69
N CYS A 108 -21.27 11.07 45.35
CA CYS A 108 -21.86 12.12 44.55
C CYS A 108 -23.27 11.71 44.11
N PHE A 109 -24.27 12.40 44.65
CA PHE A 109 -25.68 12.24 44.28
C PHE A 109 -26.13 13.46 43.49
N GLY A 110 -26.20 13.31 42.17
CA GLY A 110 -26.47 14.44 41.26
C GLY A 110 -25.35 15.47 41.33
N ASN A 111 -25.68 16.71 41.72
CA ASN A 111 -24.73 17.81 41.91
C ASN A 111 -24.18 17.93 43.35
N ASP A 112 -24.72 17.15 44.29
CA ASP A 112 -24.39 17.26 45.71
C ASP A 112 -23.43 16.14 46.14
N HIS A 113 -22.42 16.50 46.93
CA HIS A 113 -21.39 15.57 47.40
C HIS A 113 -21.62 15.29 48.88
N TYR A 114 -21.48 14.03 49.28
CA TYR A 114 -21.70 13.57 50.64
C TYR A 114 -20.49 12.78 51.14
N CYS A 115 -20.21 12.86 52.43
CA CYS A 115 -19.15 12.08 53.06
C CYS A 115 -19.60 11.56 54.43
N VAL A 116 -18.92 10.53 54.94
CA VAL A 116 -19.10 10.10 56.33
C VAL A 116 -18.50 11.17 57.24
N ARG A 117 -19.21 11.54 58.30
CA ARG A 117 -18.77 12.60 59.23
C ARG A 117 -17.35 12.38 59.78
N GLU A 118 -16.97 11.13 59.96
CA GLU A 118 -15.65 10.72 60.45
C GLU A 118 -14.53 11.00 59.43
N GLN A 119 -14.85 11.22 58.17
CA GLN A 119 -13.88 11.55 57.13
C GLN A 119 -13.67 13.06 56.96
N LEU A 120 -14.40 13.91 57.72
CA LEU A 120 -14.15 15.35 57.79
C LEU A 120 -13.01 15.69 58.78
N SER A 121 -12.20 16.70 58.46
CA SER A 121 -11.14 17.20 59.34
C SER A 121 -11.71 17.80 60.63
N GLU A 122 -10.93 17.82 61.72
CA GLU A 122 -11.39 18.32 63.04
C GLU A 122 -11.93 19.77 63.00
N ARG A 123 -11.37 20.62 62.12
CA ARG A 123 -11.83 21.99 61.92
C ARG A 123 -13.19 22.04 61.21
N ALA A 124 -13.44 21.15 60.25
CA ALA A 124 -14.71 21.05 59.54
C ALA A 124 -15.82 20.43 60.43
N ARG A 125 -15.47 19.44 61.27
CA ARG A 125 -16.38 18.83 62.26
C ARG A 125 -16.91 19.82 63.29
N LYS A 126 -16.12 20.83 63.67
CA LYS A 126 -16.53 21.90 64.61
C LYS A 126 -17.44 22.93 63.96
N LYS A 127 -17.25 23.27 62.68
CA LYS A 127 -18.14 24.17 61.93
C LYS A 127 -19.50 23.53 61.59
N SER A 128 -19.55 22.22 61.36
CA SER A 128 -20.82 21.51 61.13
C SER A 128 -21.75 21.47 62.37
N HIS A 129 -21.25 21.84 63.55
CA HIS A 129 -22.06 21.96 64.76
C HIS A 129 -22.78 23.31 64.88
N ALA A 130 -22.32 24.35 64.17
CA ALA A 130 -22.84 25.72 64.28
C ALA A 130 -23.97 26.01 63.27
N ASP A 131 -23.96 25.37 62.10
CA ASP A 131 -25.05 25.46 61.11
C ASP A 131 -26.00 24.27 61.26
N LYS A 132 -26.95 24.39 62.19
CA LYS A 132 -28.20 23.64 62.16
C LYS A 132 -29.37 24.58 61.88
N PRO A 133 -29.86 24.70 60.63
CA PRO A 133 -31.30 24.60 60.46
C PRO A 133 -31.66 23.13 60.65
N SER A 134 -32.56 22.87 61.59
CA SER A 134 -33.33 21.64 61.63
C SER A 134 -34.05 21.48 60.29
N VAL A 135 -33.43 20.81 59.32
CA VAL A 135 -34.18 20.16 58.24
C VAL A 135 -34.88 19.01 58.94
N THR A 136 -36.11 19.28 59.37
CA THR A 136 -37.07 18.26 59.77
C THR A 136 -37.01 17.19 58.69
N LYS A 137 -36.66 15.96 59.09
CA LYS A 137 -36.80 14.80 58.21
C LYS A 137 -38.23 14.83 57.70
N ALA A 138 -38.45 15.18 56.43
CA ALA A 138 -39.77 15.11 55.83
C ALA A 138 -40.23 13.66 56.00
N SER A 139 -41.21 13.43 56.88
CA SER A 139 -41.87 12.16 57.03
C SER A 139 -42.41 11.77 55.66
N MET A 140 -42.15 10.53 55.25
CA MET A 140 -42.56 9.98 53.96
C MET A 140 -44.03 10.31 53.73
N THR A 141 -44.34 11.03 52.66
CA THR A 141 -45.73 11.39 52.38
C THR A 141 -46.48 10.14 51.91
N LEU A 142 -47.80 10.09 52.10
CA LEU A 142 -48.62 8.94 51.68
C LEU A 142 -48.43 8.63 50.18
N ASP A 143 -48.17 9.67 49.37
CA ASP A 143 -47.92 9.53 47.94
C ASP A 143 -46.56 8.92 47.64
N ASP A 144 -45.52 9.18 48.44
CA ASP A 144 -44.24 8.48 48.33
C ASP A 144 -44.39 6.99 48.63
N ILE A 145 -45.22 6.64 49.64
CA ILE A 145 -45.53 5.23 49.95
C ILE A 145 -46.24 4.57 48.76
N ARG A 146 -47.22 5.25 48.17
CA ARG A 146 -47.94 4.78 46.98
C ARG A 146 -47.04 4.64 45.76
N LEU A 147 -46.03 5.49 45.63
CA LEU A 147 -45.09 5.44 44.53
C LEU A 147 -44.12 4.26 44.70
N ILE A 148 -43.66 4.00 45.93
CA ILE A 148 -42.86 2.80 46.25
C ILE A 148 -43.67 1.54 45.99
N THR A 149 -44.94 1.47 46.42
CA THR A 149 -45.77 0.29 46.17
C THR A 149 -46.09 0.08 44.70
N ARG A 150 -46.31 1.16 43.92
CA ARG A 150 -46.44 1.06 42.45
C ARG A 150 -45.18 0.53 41.79
N LEU A 151 -44.01 0.95 42.26
CA LEU A 151 -42.73 0.44 41.76
C LEU A 151 -42.53 -1.04 42.11
N ASP A 152 -42.91 -1.44 43.32
CA ASP A 152 -42.82 -2.83 43.76
C ASP A 152 -43.74 -3.75 42.94
N VAL A 153 -44.98 -3.29 42.69
CA VAL A 153 -45.90 -3.94 41.75
C VAL A 153 -45.30 -4.00 40.35
N GLY A 154 -44.73 -2.91 39.86
CA GLY A 154 -44.08 -2.86 38.54
C GLY A 154 -42.89 -3.82 38.42
N VAL A 155 -42.07 -3.97 39.46
CA VAL A 155 -40.96 -4.95 39.50
C VAL A 155 -41.52 -6.37 39.47
N SER A 156 -42.56 -6.66 40.25
CA SER A 156 -43.24 -7.96 40.25
C SER A 156 -43.85 -8.29 38.87
N GLU A 157 -44.50 -7.32 38.22
CA GLU A 157 -45.04 -7.47 36.86
C GLU A 157 -43.93 -7.74 35.84
N LEU A 158 -42.78 -7.07 35.95
CA LEU A 158 -41.64 -7.26 35.07
C LEU A 158 -40.98 -8.63 35.29
N GLN A 159 -40.91 -9.08 36.54
CA GLN A 159 -40.46 -10.43 36.89
C GLN A 159 -41.40 -11.49 36.30
N GLN A 160 -42.71 -11.28 36.40
CA GLN A 160 -43.70 -12.16 35.80
C GLN A 160 -43.64 -12.13 34.26
N ALA A 161 -43.38 -10.98 33.65
CA ALA A 161 -43.17 -10.86 32.21
C ALA A 161 -41.89 -11.59 31.76
N LYS A 162 -40.82 -11.53 32.55
CA LYS A 162 -39.58 -12.29 32.33
C LYS A 162 -39.84 -13.79 32.38
N GLU A 163 -40.61 -14.27 33.36
CA GLU A 163 -40.99 -15.68 33.46
C GLU A 163 -41.90 -16.14 32.31
N LYS A 164 -42.85 -15.29 31.90
CA LYS A 164 -43.68 -15.53 30.70
C LYS A 164 -42.84 -15.60 29.43
N LEU A 165 -41.85 -14.71 29.27
CA LEU A 165 -40.93 -14.76 28.13
C LEU A 165 -40.04 -15.99 28.18
N ALA A 166 -39.51 -16.36 29.35
CA ALA A 166 -38.72 -17.58 29.52
C ALA A 166 -39.53 -18.82 29.11
N THR A 167 -40.77 -18.93 29.60
CA THR A 167 -41.67 -20.03 29.23
C THR A 167 -42.07 -20.02 27.75
N GLN A 168 -42.25 -18.85 27.13
CA GLN A 168 -42.47 -18.73 25.68
C GLN A 168 -41.23 -19.18 24.88
N ILE A 169 -40.02 -18.80 25.31
CA ILE A 169 -38.77 -19.26 24.70
C ILE A 169 -38.68 -20.79 24.82
N ASP A 170 -38.95 -21.34 26.00
CA ASP A 170 -38.94 -22.79 26.22
C ASP A 170 -40.00 -23.51 25.39
N GLN A 171 -41.18 -22.92 25.21
CA GLN A 171 -42.22 -23.45 24.33
C GLN A 171 -41.82 -23.43 22.86
N VAL A 172 -41.20 -22.35 22.37
CA VAL A 172 -40.67 -22.27 20.99
C VAL A 172 -39.54 -23.29 20.79
N VAL A 173 -38.66 -23.44 21.78
CA VAL A 173 -37.59 -24.46 21.76
C VAL A 173 -38.20 -25.87 21.79
N ALA A 174 -39.24 -26.13 22.57
CA ALA A 174 -39.92 -27.41 22.63
C ALA A 174 -40.72 -27.72 21.35
N GLN A 175 -41.41 -26.74 20.77
CA GLN A 175 -42.11 -26.86 19.49
C GLN A 175 -41.14 -27.14 18.35
N SER A 176 -39.96 -26.51 18.34
CA SER A 176 -38.87 -26.81 17.39
C SER A 176 -38.32 -28.24 17.52
N LYS A 177 -38.49 -28.88 18.68
CA LYS A 177 -38.11 -30.29 18.91
C LYS A 177 -39.22 -31.28 18.54
N SER A 178 -40.49 -30.86 18.48
CA SER A 178 -41.63 -31.78 18.46
C SER A 178 -42.51 -31.79 17.20
N GLN A 179 -42.23 -30.97 16.17
CA GLN A 179 -42.98 -31.05 14.90
C GLN A 179 -42.06 -30.98 13.67
N ALA A 180 -41.80 -32.17 13.09
CA ALA A 180 -41.55 -32.52 11.70
C ALA A 180 -40.46 -33.61 11.61
N PRO A 181 -40.59 -34.64 10.75
CA PRO A 181 -39.43 -35.46 10.40
C PRO A 181 -38.37 -34.49 9.86
N ILE A 182 -37.21 -34.46 10.53
CA ILE A 182 -36.08 -33.60 10.17
C ILE A 182 -35.96 -33.62 8.65
N SER A 183 -36.30 -32.50 7.99
CA SER A 183 -36.17 -32.33 6.54
C SER A 183 -34.80 -32.90 6.16
N GLU A 184 -34.73 -33.77 5.14
CA GLU A 184 -33.48 -34.41 4.73
C GLU A 184 -32.34 -33.39 4.59
N GLN A 185 -32.68 -32.15 4.22
CA GLN A 185 -31.78 -31.02 4.17
C GLN A 185 -31.15 -30.66 5.53
N LEU A 186 -31.92 -30.63 6.63
CA LEU A 186 -31.41 -30.38 7.98
C LEU A 186 -30.52 -31.54 8.48
N ARG A 187 -30.83 -32.78 8.10
CA ARG A 187 -30.01 -33.95 8.43
C ARG A 187 -28.68 -33.92 7.66
N ALA A 188 -28.74 -33.61 6.37
CA ALA A 188 -27.57 -33.40 5.52
C ALA A 188 -26.71 -32.22 6.03
N LEU A 189 -27.33 -31.13 6.45
CA LEU A 189 -26.65 -29.97 7.05
C LEU A 189 -25.96 -30.34 8.37
N LYS A 190 -26.61 -31.09 9.26
CA LYS A 190 -25.98 -31.59 10.50
C LYS A 190 -24.78 -32.49 10.22
N PHE A 191 -24.88 -33.39 9.25
CA PHE A 191 -23.77 -34.25 8.85
C PHE A 191 -22.60 -33.44 8.25
N LYS A 192 -22.90 -32.47 7.38
CA LYS A 192 -21.91 -31.54 6.82
C LYS A 192 -21.25 -30.72 7.93
N LEU A 193 -22.01 -30.22 8.90
CA LEU A 193 -21.50 -29.45 10.03
C LEU A 193 -20.56 -30.30 10.90
N HIS A 194 -20.93 -31.54 11.22
CA HIS A 194 -20.06 -32.44 11.96
C HIS A 194 -18.78 -32.78 11.20
N THR A 195 -18.89 -33.00 9.89
CA THR A 195 -17.76 -33.23 9.01
C THR A 195 -16.81 -32.03 8.96
N LEU A 196 -17.35 -30.81 8.85
CA LEU A 196 -16.59 -29.57 8.93
C LEU A 196 -15.90 -29.39 10.29
N HIS A 197 -16.57 -29.70 11.39
CA HIS A 197 -15.94 -29.66 12.72
C HIS A 197 -14.77 -30.63 12.81
N LYS A 198 -14.92 -31.84 12.27
CA LYS A 198 -13.83 -32.82 12.20
C LYS A 198 -12.66 -32.31 11.35
N TYR A 199 -12.92 -31.66 10.22
CA TYR A 199 -11.88 -31.05 9.40
C TYR A 199 -11.18 -29.89 10.11
N ILE A 200 -11.94 -29.02 10.79
CA ILE A 200 -11.38 -27.91 11.58
C ILE A 200 -10.51 -28.44 12.71
N ALA A 201 -10.98 -29.46 13.45
CA ALA A 201 -10.21 -30.08 14.51
C ALA A 201 -8.91 -30.69 13.97
N ARG A 202 -8.98 -31.42 12.85
CA ARG A 202 -7.80 -31.96 12.17
C ARG A 202 -6.83 -30.85 11.74
N GLN A 203 -7.33 -29.77 11.16
CA GLN A 203 -6.50 -28.65 10.73
C GLN A 203 -5.83 -27.95 11.91
N ARG A 204 -6.52 -27.81 13.04
CA ARG A 204 -5.94 -27.28 14.29
C ARG A 204 -4.80 -28.16 14.77
N THR A 205 -5.00 -29.48 14.83
CA THR A 205 -3.92 -30.40 15.22
C THR A 205 -2.73 -30.34 14.26
N LEU A 206 -2.96 -30.23 12.95
CA LEU A 206 -1.89 -30.06 11.97
C LEU A 206 -1.14 -28.74 12.17
N ASN A 207 -1.86 -27.65 12.42
CA ASN A 207 -1.24 -26.36 12.72
C ASN A 207 -0.39 -26.42 14.00
N ASP A 208 -0.86 -27.09 15.05
CA ASP A 208 -0.11 -27.24 16.30
C ASP A 208 1.18 -28.07 16.08
N THR A 209 1.12 -29.12 15.25
CA THR A 209 2.31 -29.90 14.87
C THR A 209 3.30 -29.06 14.06
N LEU A 210 2.83 -28.30 13.07
CA LEU A 210 3.68 -27.43 12.26
C LEU A 210 4.30 -26.32 13.11
N GLN A 211 3.55 -25.72 14.03
CA GLN A 211 4.10 -24.74 14.96
C GLN A 211 5.21 -25.36 15.81
N SER A 212 4.99 -26.56 16.32
CA SER A 212 6.00 -27.30 17.11
C SER A 212 7.26 -27.58 16.29
N GLU A 213 7.12 -27.98 15.02
CA GLU A 213 8.26 -28.15 14.10
C GLU A 213 8.98 -26.83 13.81
N ILE A 214 8.24 -25.74 13.63
CA ILE A 214 8.81 -24.40 13.43
C ILE A 214 9.60 -24.00 14.68
N TYR A 215 9.08 -24.21 15.88
CA TYR A 215 9.81 -23.93 17.12
C TYR A 215 11.06 -24.79 17.25
N ALA A 216 10.98 -26.08 16.94
CA ALA A 216 12.15 -26.96 16.96
C ALA A 216 13.24 -26.53 15.96
N LYS A 217 12.84 -26.10 14.75
CA LYS A 217 13.77 -25.54 13.76
C LYS A 217 14.35 -24.21 14.21
N LYS A 218 13.54 -23.30 14.77
CA LYS A 218 14.02 -22.03 15.35
C LYS A 218 15.04 -22.27 16.45
N LEU A 219 14.80 -23.23 17.33
CA LEU A 219 15.75 -23.61 18.38
C LEU A 219 17.05 -24.16 17.79
N ARG A 220 16.99 -25.00 16.74
CA ARG A 220 18.19 -25.48 16.04
C ARG A 220 18.97 -24.34 15.38
N ILE A 221 18.27 -23.38 14.76
CA ILE A 221 18.90 -22.20 14.16
C ILE A 221 19.57 -21.36 15.24
N SER A 222 18.87 -21.08 16.34
CA SER A 222 19.41 -20.32 17.48
C SER A 222 20.62 -21.02 18.10
N LYS A 223 20.59 -22.33 18.27
CA LYS A 223 21.75 -23.12 18.70
C LYS A 223 22.89 -23.06 17.70
N GLY A 224 22.60 -23.09 16.40
CA GLY A 224 23.61 -22.91 15.35
C GLY A 224 24.26 -21.53 15.42
N HIS A 225 23.47 -20.47 15.66
CA HIS A 225 23.99 -19.12 15.83
C HIS A 225 24.84 -19.00 17.09
N SER A 226 24.37 -19.54 18.23
CA SER A 226 25.14 -19.50 19.47
C SER A 226 26.44 -20.30 19.36
N LEU A 227 26.44 -21.46 18.67
CA LEU A 227 27.69 -22.20 18.41
C LEU A 227 28.66 -21.40 17.54
N ILE A 228 28.16 -20.68 16.53
CA ILE A 228 29.01 -19.81 15.69
C ILE A 228 29.59 -18.64 16.51
N GLU A 229 28.77 -18.01 17.36
CA GLU A 229 29.17 -16.88 18.20
C GLU A 229 30.10 -17.30 19.36
N GLU A 230 29.86 -18.46 20.00
CA GLU A 230 30.61 -18.92 21.17
C GLU A 230 31.84 -19.75 20.82
N GLU A 231 31.77 -20.67 19.84
CA GLU A 231 32.88 -21.57 19.51
C GLU A 231 33.82 -21.00 18.44
N TYR A 232 33.37 -20.06 17.61
CA TYR A 232 34.14 -19.54 16.47
C TYR A 232 34.19 -18.00 16.34
N PRO A 233 34.42 -17.23 17.41
CA PRO A 233 34.49 -15.76 17.34
C PRO A 233 35.59 -15.28 16.37
N GLN A 234 36.70 -16.01 16.30
CA GLN A 234 37.81 -15.72 15.39
C GLN A 234 37.40 -15.82 13.91
N PHE A 235 36.50 -16.75 13.56
CA PHE A 235 36.00 -16.83 12.19
C PHE A 235 35.09 -15.65 11.86
N GLN A 236 34.23 -15.23 12.79
CA GLN A 236 33.39 -14.06 12.59
C GLN A 236 34.23 -12.79 12.37
N GLU A 237 35.29 -12.58 13.16
CA GLU A 237 36.26 -11.50 12.94
C GLU A 237 36.91 -11.61 11.57
N ILE A 238 37.40 -12.80 11.18
CA ILE A 238 37.98 -13.02 9.84
C ILE A 238 36.97 -12.72 8.73
N TYR A 239 35.71 -13.12 8.85
CA TYR A 239 34.67 -12.83 7.86
C TYR A 239 34.36 -11.35 7.77
N MET A 240 34.26 -10.66 8.91
CA MET A 240 34.01 -9.22 8.96
C MET A 240 35.18 -8.44 8.40
N ASP A 241 36.41 -8.84 8.69
CA ASP A 241 37.62 -8.24 8.13
C ASP A 241 37.68 -8.44 6.62
N ARG A 242 37.38 -9.65 6.12
CA ARG A 242 37.33 -9.93 4.67
C ARG A 242 36.25 -9.10 3.98
N LEU A 243 35.09 -8.94 4.62
CA LEU A 243 34.00 -8.12 4.10
C LEU A 243 34.39 -6.63 4.11
N ALA A 244 35.03 -6.15 5.18
CA ALA A 244 35.52 -4.79 5.29
C ALA A 244 36.60 -4.49 4.23
N ILE A 245 37.52 -5.43 4.00
CA ILE A 245 38.54 -5.32 2.93
C ILE A 245 37.86 -5.25 1.56
N ALA A 246 36.90 -6.14 1.27
CA ALA A 246 36.17 -6.12 0.00
C ALA A 246 35.37 -4.81 -0.17
N ALA A 247 34.68 -4.35 0.87
CA ALA A 247 33.94 -3.10 0.89
C ALA A 247 34.86 -1.87 0.72
N ALA A 248 36.09 -1.92 1.24
CA ALA A 248 37.08 -0.86 1.05
C ALA A 248 37.70 -0.88 -0.36
N GLN A 249 37.76 -2.04 -1.02
CA GLN A 249 38.31 -2.18 -2.38
C GLN A 249 37.34 -1.80 -3.49
N VAL A 250 36.02 -1.92 -3.27
CA VAL A 250 35.01 -1.63 -4.30
C VAL A 250 34.97 -0.13 -4.70
N PRO A 251 34.91 0.85 -3.78
CA PRO A 251 34.88 2.27 -4.14
C PRO A 251 36.06 2.76 -5.00
N PRO A 252 37.35 2.46 -4.69
CA PRO A 252 38.45 2.90 -5.52
C PRO A 252 38.46 2.23 -6.90
N LEU A 253 37.96 0.98 -7.01
CA LEU A 253 37.78 0.32 -8.31
C LEU A 253 36.70 1.02 -9.13
N LEU A 254 35.57 1.38 -8.52
CA LEU A 254 34.51 2.14 -9.18
C LEU A 254 35.02 3.53 -9.63
N ASP A 255 35.73 4.25 -8.76
CA ASP A 255 36.35 5.53 -9.10
C ASP A 255 37.35 5.40 -10.25
N SER A 256 38.16 4.33 -10.26
CA SER A 256 39.10 4.05 -11.34
C SER A 256 38.38 3.75 -12.66
N LEU A 257 37.28 2.99 -12.62
CA LEU A 257 36.44 2.70 -13.79
C LEU A 257 35.81 3.98 -14.35
N HIS A 258 35.26 4.84 -13.48
CA HIS A 258 34.68 6.12 -13.87
C HIS A 258 35.69 7.11 -14.44
N LYS A 259 36.92 7.14 -13.91
CA LYS A 259 37.95 8.10 -14.35
C LYS A 259 38.71 7.67 -15.60
N SER A 260 38.88 6.37 -15.83
CA SER A 260 39.76 5.87 -16.89
C SER A 260 39.07 4.99 -17.93
N VAL A 261 38.23 4.04 -17.51
CA VAL A 261 37.69 3.03 -18.43
C VAL A 261 36.47 3.54 -19.17
N TYR A 262 35.47 4.11 -18.49
CA TYR A 262 34.29 4.64 -19.16
C TYR A 262 34.61 5.76 -20.15
N PRO A 263 35.47 6.76 -19.83
CA PRO A 263 35.84 7.78 -20.82
C PRO A 263 36.51 7.20 -22.06
N ASN A 264 37.37 6.19 -21.91
CA ASN A 264 38.00 5.51 -23.04
C ASN A 264 36.97 4.77 -23.92
N ILE A 265 36.02 4.07 -23.29
CA ILE A 265 34.91 3.41 -24.01
C ILE A 265 34.08 4.45 -24.77
N PHE A 266 33.69 5.56 -24.12
CA PHE A 266 32.92 6.63 -24.77
C PHE A 266 33.71 7.30 -25.90
N SER A 267 35.01 7.50 -25.75
CA SER A 267 35.86 8.05 -26.83
C SER A 267 35.92 7.11 -28.05
N SER A 268 35.98 5.80 -27.80
CA SER A 268 35.97 4.78 -28.85
C SER A 268 34.60 4.70 -29.53
N LEU A 269 33.51 4.76 -28.76
CA LEU A 269 32.14 4.81 -29.27
C LEU A 269 31.90 6.08 -30.11
N ARG A 270 32.40 7.24 -29.69
CA ARG A 270 32.35 8.49 -30.46
C ARG A 270 33.11 8.38 -31.77
N HIS A 271 34.31 7.80 -31.74
CA HIS A 271 35.09 7.58 -32.95
C HIS A 271 34.37 6.66 -33.94
N ILE A 272 33.85 5.53 -33.46
CA ILE A 272 33.07 4.60 -34.29
C ILE A 272 31.79 5.26 -34.81
N GLY A 273 31.07 6.01 -33.96
CA GLY A 273 29.89 6.77 -34.36
C GLY A 273 30.19 7.79 -35.47
N SER A 274 31.32 8.48 -35.40
CA SER A 274 31.76 9.41 -36.45
C SER A 274 32.07 8.69 -37.77
N VAL A 275 32.70 7.52 -37.71
CA VAL A 275 32.92 6.67 -38.89
C VAL A 275 31.59 6.19 -39.48
N LEU A 276 30.61 5.82 -38.64
CA LEU A 276 29.27 5.44 -39.10
C LEU A 276 28.52 6.59 -39.76
N GLN A 277 28.63 7.81 -39.22
CA GLN A 277 28.04 9.01 -39.82
C GLN A 277 28.64 9.31 -41.20
N GLN A 278 29.93 9.03 -41.40
CA GLN A 278 30.59 9.16 -42.72
C GLN A 278 30.19 8.05 -43.68
N ALA A 279 30.04 6.81 -43.21
CA ALA A 279 29.65 5.67 -44.04
C ALA A 279 28.17 5.70 -44.46
N PHE A 280 27.30 6.20 -43.58
CA PHE A 280 25.85 6.31 -43.78
C PHE A 280 25.41 7.77 -43.57
N PRO A 281 25.74 8.70 -44.48
CA PRO A 281 25.37 10.09 -44.33
C PRO A 281 23.85 10.25 -44.42
N ILE A 282 23.26 10.89 -43.41
CA ILE A 282 21.86 11.28 -43.38
C ILE A 282 21.79 12.79 -43.58
N GLU A 283 21.33 13.22 -44.74
CA GLU A 283 21.33 14.63 -45.15
C GLU A 283 19.91 15.10 -45.49
N LEU A 284 19.60 16.38 -45.19
CA LEU A 284 18.33 16.99 -45.57
C LEU A 284 18.42 17.50 -47.02
N VAL A 285 17.55 16.99 -47.89
CA VAL A 285 17.49 17.43 -49.27
C VAL A 285 16.70 18.73 -49.37
N SER A 286 17.39 19.84 -49.63
CA SER A 286 16.80 21.19 -49.63
C SER A 286 15.64 21.38 -50.63
N ALA A 287 15.56 20.55 -51.67
CA ALA A 287 14.53 20.65 -52.71
C ALA A 287 13.19 20.02 -52.31
N THR A 288 13.21 19.01 -51.44
CA THR A 288 12.02 18.20 -51.08
C THR A 288 11.72 18.26 -49.58
N GLY A 289 12.65 18.73 -48.76
CA GLY A 289 12.53 18.72 -47.29
C GLY A 289 12.60 17.29 -46.70
N ARG A 290 12.91 16.27 -47.51
CA ARG A 290 13.05 14.88 -47.09
C ARG A 290 14.50 14.57 -46.68
N LEU A 291 14.66 13.59 -45.80
CA LEU A 291 15.98 13.06 -45.46
C LEU A 291 16.43 12.05 -46.51
N ALA A 292 17.71 12.07 -46.84
CA ALA A 292 18.35 11.10 -47.71
C ALA A 292 19.39 10.30 -46.93
N LEU A 293 19.42 8.98 -47.15
CA LEU A 293 20.42 8.07 -46.59
C LEU A 293 21.36 7.60 -47.69
N ALA A 294 22.65 7.94 -47.59
CA ALA A 294 23.66 7.60 -48.61
C ALA A 294 23.25 8.02 -50.04
N GLY A 295 22.59 9.18 -50.17
CA GLY A 295 22.12 9.72 -51.46
C GLY A 295 20.73 9.24 -51.92
N LEU A 296 20.07 8.36 -51.16
CA LEU A 296 18.72 7.86 -51.42
C LEU A 296 17.70 8.72 -50.67
N GLU A 297 16.86 9.50 -51.36
CA GLU A 297 15.72 10.16 -50.70
C GLU A 297 14.80 9.12 -50.08
N PHE A 298 14.41 9.33 -48.82
CA PHE A 298 13.57 8.40 -48.09
C PHE A 298 12.31 9.09 -47.54
N PRO A 299 11.16 8.39 -47.49
CA PRO A 299 9.93 8.96 -46.96
C PRO A 299 9.99 9.21 -45.45
N SER A 300 9.22 10.18 -44.97
CA SER A 300 9.23 10.67 -43.60
C SER A 300 8.37 9.86 -42.62
N SER A 301 7.42 9.08 -43.13
CA SER A 301 6.51 8.26 -42.29
C SER A 301 6.15 6.93 -42.97
N VAL A 302 5.72 5.96 -42.18
CA VAL A 302 5.21 4.67 -42.69
C VAL A 302 4.03 4.87 -43.64
N ALA A 303 3.13 5.82 -43.36
CA ALA A 303 2.02 6.15 -44.25
C ALA A 303 2.50 6.65 -45.62
N GLU A 304 3.53 7.51 -45.63
CA GLU A 304 4.14 8.00 -46.88
C GLU A 304 4.87 6.89 -47.64
N ILE A 305 5.53 5.95 -46.95
CA ILE A 305 6.14 4.76 -47.57
C ILE A 305 5.06 3.96 -48.31
N LEU A 306 3.93 3.68 -47.66
CA LEU A 306 2.84 2.89 -48.23
C LEU A 306 2.17 3.63 -49.39
N ASP A 307 1.92 4.94 -49.26
CA ASP A 307 1.32 5.75 -50.33
C ASP A 307 2.20 5.78 -51.59
N LEU A 308 3.52 5.87 -51.42
CA LEU A 308 4.47 5.85 -52.53
C LEU A 308 4.57 4.47 -53.18
N CYS A 309 4.57 3.39 -52.39
CA CYS A 309 4.60 2.01 -52.87
C CYS A 309 3.30 1.59 -53.59
N TYR A 310 2.14 2.10 -53.16
CA TYR A 310 0.84 1.70 -53.69
C TYR A 310 0.33 2.58 -54.83
N TYR A 311 0.58 3.88 -54.77
CA TYR A 311 -0.06 4.85 -55.64
C TYR A 311 0.92 5.71 -56.45
N GLY A 312 2.23 5.64 -56.18
CA GLY A 312 3.25 6.35 -56.96
C GLY A 312 3.09 7.87 -56.99
N THR A 313 2.57 8.46 -55.90
CA THR A 313 2.11 9.86 -55.85
C THR A 313 3.22 10.91 -56.02
N ALA A 314 4.46 10.60 -55.62
CA ALA A 314 5.62 11.50 -55.78
C ALA A 314 6.95 10.71 -55.92
N PRO A 315 7.61 10.69 -57.09
CA PRO A 315 8.80 9.88 -57.30
C PRO A 315 9.96 10.34 -56.42
N LEU A 316 10.63 9.38 -55.77
CA LEU A 316 11.84 9.63 -54.98
C LEU A 316 13.04 9.87 -55.89
N ARG A 317 13.99 10.69 -55.45
CA ARG A 317 15.23 10.98 -56.18
C ARG A 317 16.41 10.19 -55.63
N LEU A 318 17.25 9.73 -56.54
CA LEU A 318 18.61 9.32 -56.25
C LEU A 318 19.52 10.51 -56.58
N ILE A 319 20.22 11.05 -55.57
CA ILE A 319 21.06 12.23 -55.73
C ILE A 319 22.18 11.91 -56.74
N GLY A 320 22.29 12.71 -57.81
CA GLY A 320 23.29 12.55 -58.86
C GLY A 320 22.85 11.76 -60.10
N PHE A 321 21.60 11.26 -60.17
CA PHE A 321 21.08 10.53 -61.33
C PHE A 321 19.86 11.21 -61.94
N SER A 322 19.76 11.20 -63.28
CA SER A 322 18.62 11.75 -64.00
C SER A 322 17.41 10.79 -63.93
N GLN A 323 16.25 11.29 -63.52
CA GLN A 323 15.01 10.51 -63.50
C GLN A 323 14.55 10.16 -64.93
N GLN A 324 14.13 8.91 -65.14
CA GLN A 324 13.50 8.47 -66.40
C GLN A 324 12.14 9.13 -66.58
N LYS A 325 11.63 9.22 -67.82
CA LYS A 325 10.37 9.97 -68.12
C LYS A 325 9.10 9.13 -68.01
N ASP A 326 9.18 7.80 -67.99
CA ASP A 326 8.01 6.93 -68.05
C ASP A 326 7.48 6.59 -66.65
N ALA A 327 6.19 6.83 -66.40
CA ALA A 327 5.57 6.75 -65.07
C ALA A 327 5.70 5.35 -64.42
N ASP A 328 5.54 4.27 -65.19
CA ASP A 328 5.63 2.89 -64.67
C ASP A 328 7.07 2.55 -64.24
N THR A 329 8.06 2.99 -65.04
CA THR A 329 9.48 2.79 -64.70
C THR A 329 9.91 3.65 -63.50
N GLN A 330 9.36 4.87 -63.39
CA GLN A 330 9.59 5.74 -62.23
C GLN A 330 9.01 5.13 -60.95
N HIS A 331 7.83 4.51 -61.02
CA HIS A 331 7.22 3.87 -59.87
C HIS A 331 8.01 2.63 -59.42
N GLN A 332 8.47 1.79 -60.36
CA GLN A 332 9.36 0.67 -60.05
C GLN A 332 10.68 1.12 -59.42
N GLN A 333 11.31 2.16 -59.97
CA GLN A 333 12.52 2.76 -59.40
C GLN A 333 12.30 3.30 -57.99
N THR A 334 11.15 3.94 -57.75
CA THR A 334 10.77 4.44 -56.42
C THR A 334 10.68 3.29 -55.43
N ASN A 335 10.07 2.16 -55.82
CA ASN A 335 9.97 0.97 -54.97
C ASN A 335 11.36 0.36 -54.67
N GLU A 336 12.26 0.33 -55.65
CA GLU A 336 13.65 -0.12 -55.45
C GLU A 336 14.43 0.81 -54.51
N ILE A 337 14.26 2.12 -54.63
CA ILE A 337 14.87 3.13 -53.73
C ILE A 337 14.37 2.92 -52.29
N ILE A 338 13.07 2.69 -52.10
CA ILE A 338 12.49 2.41 -50.77
C ILE A 338 13.07 1.11 -50.20
N ASN A 339 13.12 0.05 -50.99
CA ASN A 339 13.66 -1.25 -50.56
C ASN A 339 15.15 -1.18 -50.19
N ALA A 340 15.94 -0.45 -50.97
CA ALA A 340 17.34 -0.17 -50.67
C ALA A 340 17.50 0.68 -49.40
N GLY A 341 16.69 1.74 -49.24
CA GLY A 341 16.67 2.59 -48.06
C GLY A 341 16.34 1.81 -46.79
N LEU A 342 15.25 1.01 -46.80
CA LEU A 342 14.88 0.14 -45.68
C LEU A 342 15.98 -0.86 -45.32
N SER A 343 16.67 -1.39 -46.32
CA SER A 343 17.75 -2.34 -46.07
C SER A 343 18.99 -1.69 -45.47
N ASN A 344 19.31 -0.46 -45.87
CA ASN A 344 20.37 0.33 -45.22
C ASN A 344 19.99 0.71 -43.78
N ILE A 345 18.72 1.00 -43.51
CA ILE A 345 18.18 1.23 -42.16
C ILE A 345 18.35 -0.03 -41.30
N VAL A 346 18.02 -1.22 -41.84
CA VAL A 346 18.21 -2.51 -41.14
C VAL A 346 19.69 -2.76 -40.82
N LEU A 347 20.57 -2.55 -41.80
CA LEU A 347 22.01 -2.72 -41.62
C LEU A 347 22.55 -1.78 -40.53
N LEU A 348 22.17 -0.50 -40.57
CA LEU A 348 22.58 0.48 -39.56
C LEU A 348 22.04 0.12 -38.17
N LEU A 349 20.78 -0.33 -38.07
CA LEU A 349 20.20 -0.82 -36.80
C LEU A 349 20.95 -2.03 -36.24
N GLU A 350 21.30 -3.01 -37.08
CA GLU A 350 22.07 -4.19 -36.65
C GLU A 350 23.47 -3.81 -36.17
N ILE A 351 24.15 -2.91 -36.89
CA ILE A 351 25.48 -2.41 -36.50
C ILE A 351 25.41 -1.67 -35.16
N LEU A 352 24.43 -0.77 -34.99
CA LEU A 352 24.26 -0.01 -33.74
C LEU A 352 23.89 -0.93 -32.57
N ALA A 353 22.98 -1.88 -32.78
CA ALA A 353 22.62 -2.87 -31.78
C ALA A 353 23.82 -3.74 -31.35
N SER A 354 24.62 -4.19 -32.32
CA SER A 354 25.83 -4.96 -32.05
C SER A 354 26.90 -4.14 -31.34
N LEU A 355 27.09 -2.87 -31.73
CA LEU A 355 28.08 -1.97 -31.13
C LEU A 355 27.75 -1.69 -29.66
N MET A 356 26.47 -1.46 -29.37
CA MET A 356 25.97 -1.12 -28.03
C MET A 356 25.62 -2.36 -27.21
N ASN A 357 25.79 -3.56 -27.77
CA ASN A 357 25.41 -4.84 -27.16
C ASN A 357 23.93 -4.86 -26.69
N ILE A 358 23.04 -4.30 -27.50
CA ILE A 358 21.60 -4.23 -27.24
C ILE A 358 20.91 -5.40 -27.97
N THR A 359 20.21 -6.24 -27.23
CA THR A 359 19.40 -7.31 -27.81
C THR A 359 18.09 -6.74 -28.36
N LEU A 360 17.96 -6.70 -29.68
CA LEU A 360 16.71 -6.30 -30.34
C LEU A 360 15.59 -7.32 -30.07
N LYS A 361 14.36 -6.82 -29.98
CA LYS A 361 13.17 -7.63 -29.67
C LYS A 361 12.82 -8.61 -30.79
N TYR A 362 13.02 -8.20 -32.04
CA TYR A 362 12.82 -9.02 -33.22
C TYR A 362 14.14 -9.13 -33.98
N PRO A 363 14.71 -10.34 -34.15
CA PRO A 363 15.92 -10.53 -34.95
C PRO A 363 15.69 -10.08 -36.39
N MET A 364 16.63 -9.32 -36.93
CA MET A 364 16.64 -8.90 -38.33
C MET A 364 17.70 -9.70 -39.09
N ARG A 365 17.60 -9.70 -40.42
CA ARG A 365 18.65 -10.17 -41.31
C ARG A 365 18.77 -9.21 -42.48
N TYR A 366 19.94 -8.58 -42.59
CA TYR A 366 20.32 -7.87 -43.79
C TYR A 366 20.50 -8.84 -44.97
N PHE A 367 19.83 -8.57 -46.09
CA PHE A 367 19.96 -9.36 -47.32
C PHE A 367 19.82 -8.49 -48.58
N GLY A 368 20.76 -7.55 -48.76
CA GLY A 368 20.69 -6.59 -49.87
C GLY A 368 19.37 -5.81 -49.82
N SER A 369 18.69 -5.59 -50.95
CA SER A 369 17.39 -4.92 -51.02
C SER A 369 16.19 -5.75 -50.54
N ARG A 370 16.42 -6.96 -50.00
CA ARG A 370 15.37 -7.90 -49.57
C ARG A 370 15.54 -8.31 -48.11
N SER A 371 15.86 -7.34 -47.26
CA SER A 371 16.03 -7.55 -45.83
C SER A 371 14.73 -8.08 -45.18
N CYS A 372 14.86 -8.83 -44.08
CA CYS A 372 13.71 -9.43 -43.39
C CYS A 372 13.84 -9.37 -41.86
N LEU A 373 12.71 -9.57 -41.19
CA LEU A 373 12.60 -9.57 -39.74
C LEU A 373 11.84 -10.82 -39.28
N VAL A 374 12.27 -11.40 -38.16
CA VAL A 374 11.66 -12.61 -37.61
C VAL A 374 10.80 -12.25 -36.39
N ASP A 375 9.50 -12.47 -36.50
CA ASP A 375 8.58 -12.35 -35.36
C ASP A 375 8.65 -13.62 -34.51
N VAL A 376 9.46 -13.58 -33.45
CA VAL A 376 9.65 -14.71 -32.53
C VAL A 376 8.57 -14.77 -31.45
N LEU A 377 7.79 -13.70 -31.28
CA LEU A 377 6.79 -13.57 -30.21
C LEU A 377 5.41 -14.08 -30.63
N SER A 378 5.11 -14.02 -31.93
CA SER A 378 3.92 -14.67 -32.48
C SER A 378 4.01 -16.20 -32.40
N PRO A 379 2.89 -16.89 -32.15
CA PRO A 379 2.86 -18.35 -31.97
C PRO A 379 3.39 -19.12 -33.18
N GLU A 380 3.26 -18.56 -34.38
CA GLU A 380 3.63 -19.21 -35.64
C GLU A 380 5.05 -18.86 -36.13
N LYS A 381 5.85 -18.11 -35.36
CA LYS A 381 7.21 -17.65 -35.73
C LYS A 381 7.36 -17.27 -37.22
N LYS A 382 6.93 -16.07 -37.59
CA LYS A 382 6.86 -15.64 -38.99
C LYS A 382 8.10 -14.85 -39.41
N VAL A 383 8.57 -15.09 -40.64
CA VAL A 383 9.55 -14.23 -41.30
C VAL A 383 8.78 -13.20 -42.12
N LEU A 384 8.94 -11.93 -41.79
CA LEU A 384 8.25 -10.82 -42.42
C LEU A 384 9.23 -10.05 -43.33
N PRO A 385 8.82 -9.70 -44.56
CA PRO A 385 9.66 -8.93 -45.47
C PRO A 385 9.74 -7.46 -45.02
N LEU A 386 10.94 -6.88 -45.07
CA LEU A 386 11.18 -5.44 -44.93
C LEU A 386 11.47 -4.80 -46.31
N TYR A 387 10.82 -5.34 -47.34
CA TYR A 387 10.85 -4.82 -48.70
C TYR A 387 9.45 -4.96 -49.29
N TYR A 388 9.07 -3.99 -50.10
CA TYR A 388 7.82 -4.02 -50.84
C TYR A 388 7.96 -4.92 -52.07
N ASN A 389 7.04 -5.87 -52.21
CA ASN A 389 6.86 -6.68 -53.42
C ASN A 389 5.44 -6.43 -53.99
N PRO A 390 5.31 -5.87 -55.20
CA PRO A 390 4.00 -5.60 -55.79
C PRO A 390 3.16 -6.86 -56.07
N GLU A 391 3.79 -8.04 -56.18
CA GLU A 391 3.09 -9.31 -56.41
C GLU A 391 2.27 -9.77 -55.19
N GLN A 392 2.57 -9.25 -54.00
CA GLN A 392 1.91 -9.60 -52.74
C GLN A 392 0.85 -8.57 -52.32
N THR A 393 0.56 -7.60 -53.19
CA THR A 393 -0.39 -6.53 -52.90
C THR A 393 -1.81 -6.95 -53.25
N GLU A 394 -2.71 -6.91 -52.26
CA GLU A 394 -4.12 -7.25 -52.41
C GLU A 394 -4.98 -6.00 -52.55
N LYS A 395 -6.07 -6.11 -53.34
CA LYS A 395 -7.04 -5.04 -53.59
C LYS A 395 -8.30 -5.28 -52.78
N PHE A 396 -8.60 -4.38 -51.84
CA PHE A 396 -9.81 -4.40 -51.02
C PHE A 396 -10.78 -3.32 -51.49
N ALA A 397 -12.09 -3.54 -51.31
CA ALA A 397 -13.09 -2.51 -51.59
C ALA A 397 -13.00 -1.40 -50.52
N SER A 398 -12.95 -0.14 -50.94
CA SER A 398 -12.95 1.02 -50.03
C SER A 398 -14.38 1.48 -49.77
N TYR A 399 -14.80 1.50 -48.50
CA TYR A 399 -16.11 2.04 -48.09
C TYR A 399 -16.02 3.46 -47.52
N GLU A 400 -14.82 3.95 -47.21
CA GLU A 400 -14.59 5.23 -46.54
C GLU A 400 -14.18 6.36 -47.51
N ASN A 401 -13.62 6.02 -48.68
CA ASN A 401 -13.12 7.00 -49.66
C ASN A 401 -13.81 6.83 -51.02
N SER A 402 -14.91 7.55 -51.24
CA SER A 402 -15.75 7.45 -52.45
C SER A 402 -15.06 7.81 -53.78
N ALA A 403 -13.86 8.41 -53.73
CA ALA A 403 -13.08 8.82 -54.90
C ALA A 403 -12.16 7.71 -55.47
N ARG A 404 -11.76 6.73 -54.65
CA ARG A 404 -10.93 5.60 -55.05
C ARG A 404 -11.61 4.34 -54.52
N GLY A 405 -12.40 3.68 -55.36
CA GLY A 405 -13.26 2.54 -54.97
C GLY A 405 -12.51 1.30 -54.43
N PHE A 406 -11.20 1.35 -54.24
CA PHE A 406 -10.37 0.28 -53.71
C PHE A 406 -9.22 0.82 -52.83
N VAL A 407 -8.79 0.03 -51.84
CA VAL A 407 -7.59 0.23 -51.02
C VAL A 407 -6.62 -0.91 -51.31
N LEU A 408 -5.35 -0.59 -51.53
CA LEU A 408 -4.27 -1.57 -51.65
C LEU A 408 -3.69 -1.87 -50.27
N SER A 409 -3.41 -3.13 -49.98
CA SER A 409 -2.68 -3.52 -48.77
C SER A 409 -1.74 -4.69 -49.03
N ASN A 410 -0.59 -4.64 -48.36
CA ASN A 410 0.42 -5.68 -48.32
C ASN A 410 0.68 -5.99 -46.84
N ALA A 411 -0.22 -6.81 -46.26
CA ALA A 411 -0.22 -7.15 -44.85
C ALA A 411 1.14 -7.61 -44.27
N PRO A 412 1.92 -8.50 -44.92
CA PRO A 412 3.20 -8.93 -44.36
C PRO A 412 4.26 -7.82 -44.35
N PHE A 413 4.27 -6.94 -45.35
CA PHE A 413 5.16 -5.79 -45.40
C PHE A 413 4.79 -4.72 -44.36
N GLU A 414 3.50 -4.38 -44.26
CA GLU A 414 2.98 -3.43 -43.26
C GLU A 414 3.26 -3.92 -41.82
N GLN A 415 3.05 -5.21 -41.56
CA GLN A 415 3.40 -5.82 -40.28
C GLN A 415 4.92 -5.76 -40.03
N GLY A 416 5.74 -6.01 -41.05
CA GLY A 416 7.19 -5.87 -40.98
C GLY A 416 7.63 -4.47 -40.56
N LEU A 417 7.09 -3.42 -41.19
CA LEU A 417 7.37 -2.01 -40.84
C LEU A 417 6.96 -1.68 -39.40
N ALA A 418 5.81 -2.17 -38.94
CA ALA A 418 5.35 -1.96 -37.58
C ALA A 418 6.22 -2.68 -36.52
N LEU A 419 6.87 -3.79 -36.87
CA LEU A 419 7.84 -4.44 -35.98
C LEU A 419 9.22 -3.78 -36.05
N LEU A 420 9.60 -3.22 -37.21
CA LEU A 420 10.80 -2.42 -37.37
C LEU A 420 10.77 -1.17 -36.49
N SER A 421 9.64 -0.44 -36.43
CA SER A 421 9.49 0.73 -35.54
C SER A 421 9.63 0.36 -34.06
N LYS A 422 9.11 -0.81 -33.65
CA LYS A 422 9.31 -1.34 -32.29
C LYS A 422 10.78 -1.66 -32.00
N ASN A 423 11.51 -2.24 -32.96
CA ASN A 423 12.95 -2.50 -32.79
C ASN A 423 13.75 -1.20 -32.67
N LEU A 424 13.43 -0.19 -33.48
CA LEU A 424 14.04 1.12 -33.40
C LEU A 424 13.81 1.76 -32.02
N LEU A 425 12.59 1.68 -31.49
CA LEU A 425 12.29 2.17 -30.14
C LEU A 425 13.14 1.46 -29.08
N VAL A 426 13.25 0.13 -29.14
CA VAL A 426 14.08 -0.66 -28.22
C VAL A 426 15.55 -0.26 -28.29
N LEU A 427 16.06 0.00 -29.50
CA LEU A 427 17.43 0.49 -29.68
C LEU A 427 17.59 1.86 -29.01
N ILE A 428 16.71 2.81 -29.29
CA ILE A 428 16.76 4.16 -28.72
C ILE A 428 16.76 4.09 -27.19
N THR A 429 15.81 3.37 -26.59
CA THR A 429 15.72 3.22 -25.13
C THR A 429 16.95 2.55 -24.55
N GLY A 430 17.46 1.50 -25.20
CA GLY A 430 18.65 0.80 -24.74
C GLY A 430 19.90 1.68 -24.80
N VAL A 431 20.05 2.49 -25.85
CA VAL A 431 21.16 3.45 -25.96
C VAL A 431 21.04 4.51 -24.86
N THR A 432 19.86 5.11 -24.66
CA THR A 432 19.68 6.11 -23.60
C THR A 432 19.92 5.56 -22.21
N ASP A 433 19.47 4.34 -21.92
CA ASP A 433 19.64 3.70 -20.61
C ASP A 433 21.12 3.46 -20.32
N LEU A 434 21.86 2.91 -21.30
CA LEU A 434 23.31 2.69 -21.18
C LEU A 434 24.06 4.00 -20.95
N TYR A 435 23.76 5.05 -21.72
CA TYR A 435 24.38 6.36 -21.50
C TYR A 435 24.00 6.94 -20.13
N SER A 436 22.76 6.80 -19.67
CA SER A 436 22.34 7.30 -18.34
C SER A 436 23.04 6.60 -17.17
N GLN A 437 23.35 5.30 -17.33
CA GLN A 437 23.96 4.48 -16.29
C GLN A 437 25.47 4.76 -16.13
N TYR A 438 26.16 5.03 -17.25
CA TYR A 438 27.62 5.14 -17.28
C TYR A 438 28.15 6.56 -17.48
N TYR A 439 27.33 7.50 -17.97
CA TYR A 439 27.69 8.91 -18.15
C TYR A 439 27.19 9.76 -16.96
N GLN A 440 28.07 10.00 -15.98
CA GLN A 440 27.73 10.71 -14.73
C GLN A 440 27.86 12.25 -14.83
N ASP A 441 27.37 12.87 -15.89
CA ASP A 441 27.19 14.33 -15.85
C ASP A 441 25.82 14.66 -15.29
N LYS A 442 25.78 15.09 -14.03
CA LYS A 442 24.55 15.47 -13.30
C LYS A 442 23.73 16.55 -14.00
N ALA A 443 24.29 17.25 -14.99
CA ALA A 443 23.60 18.23 -15.83
C ALA A 443 22.80 17.60 -16.99
N ASN A 444 23.11 16.36 -17.40
CA ASN A 444 22.62 15.77 -18.65
C ASN A 444 21.52 14.71 -18.48
N HIS A 445 21.01 14.50 -17.27
CA HIS A 445 19.84 13.63 -17.02
C HIS A 445 18.56 14.10 -17.74
N GLN A 446 18.56 15.29 -18.35
CA GLN A 446 17.47 15.80 -19.17
C GLN A 446 17.55 15.39 -20.65
N LEU A 447 18.66 14.84 -21.13
CA LEU A 447 18.79 14.41 -22.54
C LEU A 447 17.95 13.18 -22.88
N ALA A 448 17.68 12.28 -21.92
CA ALA A 448 16.77 11.15 -22.12
C ALA A 448 15.32 11.59 -22.43
N ASN A 449 14.93 12.81 -22.03
CA ASN A 449 13.62 13.38 -22.31
C ASN A 449 13.55 14.13 -23.66
N ASN A 450 14.65 14.22 -24.41
CA ASN A 450 14.73 14.98 -25.66
C ASN A 450 14.55 14.13 -26.93
N ILE A 451 14.12 12.86 -26.80
CA ILE A 451 13.66 12.09 -27.96
C ILE A 451 12.20 12.49 -28.22
N PRO A 452 11.89 13.19 -29.32
CA PRO A 452 10.51 13.59 -29.60
C PRO A 452 9.67 12.34 -29.87
N ALA A 453 8.73 12.03 -28.96
CA ALA A 453 7.77 10.94 -29.13
C ALA A 453 6.84 11.16 -30.35
N ASP A 454 6.80 12.38 -30.88
CA ASP A 454 5.93 12.81 -31.98
C ASP A 454 6.41 12.37 -33.38
N CYS A 455 7.57 11.69 -33.49
CA CYS A 455 8.16 11.28 -34.77
C CYS A 455 8.64 9.81 -34.82
N LEU A 456 8.00 8.91 -34.07
CA LEU A 456 8.40 7.49 -34.01
C LEU A 456 8.38 6.77 -35.37
N ASP A 457 7.55 7.25 -36.31
CA ASP A 457 7.42 6.67 -37.66
C ASP A 457 8.48 7.17 -38.64
N ASN A 458 9.31 8.16 -38.25
CA ASN A 458 10.40 8.67 -39.08
C ASN A 458 11.71 7.93 -38.77
N PHE A 459 11.96 6.84 -39.49
CA PHE A 459 13.12 5.98 -39.27
C PHE A 459 14.46 6.72 -39.39
N LEU A 460 14.63 7.57 -40.41
CA LEU A 460 15.89 8.28 -40.64
C LEU A 460 16.16 9.36 -39.60
N TRP A 461 15.13 10.12 -39.21
CA TRP A 461 15.27 11.14 -38.16
C TRP A 461 15.70 10.51 -36.84
N ASN A 462 15.07 9.39 -36.46
CA ASN A 462 15.38 8.69 -35.24
C ASN A 462 16.79 8.08 -35.25
N LEU A 463 17.23 7.51 -36.38
CA LEU A 463 18.60 7.01 -36.53
C LEU A 463 19.64 8.14 -36.53
N GLN A 464 19.35 9.26 -37.19
CA GLN A 464 20.17 10.45 -37.14
C GLN A 464 20.30 10.99 -35.72
N TYR A 465 19.19 11.00 -34.96
CA TYR A 465 19.20 11.40 -33.57
C TYR A 465 20.07 10.47 -32.71
N VAL A 466 19.98 9.15 -32.86
CA VAL A 466 20.84 8.19 -32.12
C VAL A 466 22.31 8.39 -32.48
N LEU A 467 22.63 8.55 -33.76
CA LEU A 467 24.00 8.80 -34.20
C LEU A 467 24.53 10.13 -33.62
N LEU A 468 23.75 11.21 -33.72
CA LEU A 468 24.09 12.50 -33.13
C LEU A 468 24.26 12.41 -31.61
N PHE A 469 23.39 11.67 -30.92
CA PHE A 469 23.48 11.45 -29.48
C PHE A 469 24.78 10.72 -29.10
N MET A 470 25.20 9.74 -29.90
CA MET A 470 26.46 9.04 -29.69
C MET A 470 27.69 9.90 -30.01
N THR A 471 27.61 10.76 -31.04
CA THR A 471 28.74 11.57 -31.52
C THR A 471 28.84 12.95 -30.89
N ALA A 472 27.79 13.44 -30.22
CA ALA A 472 27.79 14.73 -29.55
C ALA A 472 28.87 14.73 -28.46
N SER A 473 29.99 15.37 -28.75
CA SER A 473 30.93 15.88 -27.77
C SER A 473 30.28 17.03 -27.03
N ASP A 474 30.62 17.22 -25.75
CA ASP A 474 30.18 18.34 -24.93
C ASP A 474 30.20 19.63 -25.75
N LEU A 475 29.01 20.16 -26.10
CA LEU A 475 28.87 21.56 -26.46
C LEU A 475 29.29 22.33 -25.22
N GLN A 476 30.55 22.76 -25.18
CA GLN A 476 30.94 23.84 -24.29
C GLN A 476 29.95 24.99 -24.53
N PRO A 477 29.26 25.51 -23.51
CA PRO A 477 28.38 26.65 -23.65
C PRO A 477 29.23 27.92 -23.77
N ARG A 478 30.01 28.06 -24.85
CA ARG A 478 30.77 29.26 -25.23
C ARG A 478 31.11 29.19 -26.72
N GLU A 479 30.13 29.40 -27.59
CA GLU A 479 30.34 29.89 -28.98
C GLU A 479 28.99 30.13 -29.71
N LEU A 480 27.99 30.61 -28.98
CA LEU A 480 26.74 31.16 -29.56
C LEU A 480 26.52 32.64 -29.19
N GLU A 481 27.61 33.34 -28.89
CA GLU A 481 27.66 34.81 -28.99
C GLU A 481 28.81 35.15 -29.95
N GLY A 482 28.43 35.40 -31.21
CA GLY A 482 29.30 35.77 -32.32
C GLY A 482 28.46 36.05 -33.55
#